data_AF-A0A8S2SX97-F1
#
_entry.id   AF-A0A8S2SX97-F1
#
_cell.length_a   1.000
_cell.length_b   1.000
_cell.length_c   1.000
_cell.angle_alpha   90.00
_cell.angle_beta   90.00
_cell.angle_gamma   90.00
#
_symmetry.space_group_name_H-M   'P 1'
#
loop_
_entity.id
_entity.type
_entity.pdbx_description
1 polymer ?
#
loop_
_entity_poly.entity_id
_entity_poly.type
_entity_poly.pdbx_seq_one_letter_code
_entity_poly.pdbx_strand_id
1 'polypeptide(L)'
;MCFSCFCWHVEDHWSYSINYLHWGEPKTWYGVPGSSAEKLENCMKSYAPELFSKTPDLLHHLVTTMNPSILLRQGVPVVKTNQ
;
A
#
# COMPACT_ATOMS: atom_id res chain seq x y z
N MET A 1 -4.48 4.86 -17.96
CA MET A 1 -4.44 3.56 -18.68
C MET A 1 -5.12 2.53 -17.80
N CYS A 2 -5.95 1.64 -18.35
CA CYS A 2 -6.55 0.56 -17.55
C CYS A 2 -5.43 -0.29 -16.92
N PHE A 3 -5.59 -0.65 -15.64
CA PHE A 3 -4.62 -1.41 -14.83
C PHE A 3 -3.28 -0.74 -14.50
N SER A 4 -3.09 0.55 -14.83
CA SER A 4 -1.97 1.30 -14.24
C SER A 4 -2.13 1.36 -12.73
N CYS A 5 -1.09 1.00 -11.98
CA CYS A 5 -1.12 0.93 -10.53
C CYS A 5 0.04 1.71 -9.89
N PHE A 6 -0.16 2.05 -8.62
CA PHE A 6 0.88 2.51 -7.71
C PHE A 6 0.93 1.52 -6.55
N CYS A 7 2.14 1.20 -6.09
CA CYS A 7 2.35 0.23 -5.02
C CYS A 7 1.99 0.81 -3.65
N TRP A 8 1.96 -0.04 -2.62
CA TRP A 8 1.82 0.40 -1.25
C TRP A 8 2.97 1.33 -0.85
N HIS A 9 2.63 2.48 -0.27
CA HIS A 9 3.60 3.45 0.23
C HIS A 9 2.96 4.37 1.29
N VAL A 10 3.81 5.14 1.95
CA VAL A 10 3.45 6.29 2.77
C VAL A 10 4.11 7.53 2.18
N GLU A 11 3.57 8.70 2.46
CA GLU A 11 4.20 9.96 2.05
C GLU A 11 5.47 10.21 2.86
N ASP A 12 6.43 10.89 2.23
CA ASP A 12 7.66 11.31 2.88
C ASP A 12 7.35 12.12 4.15
N HIS A 13 8.12 11.84 5.20
CA HIS A 13 7.92 12.43 6.54
C HIS A 13 6.53 12.18 7.14
N TRP A 14 5.81 11.14 6.69
CA TRP A 14 4.46 10.78 7.14
C TRP A 14 3.47 11.94 7.04
N SER A 15 3.63 12.73 5.98
CA SER A 15 2.80 13.89 5.69
C SER A 15 1.46 13.51 5.08
N TYR A 16 0.58 14.50 4.90
CA TYR A 16 -0.71 14.31 4.24
C TYR A 16 -0.56 14.34 2.72
N SER A 17 -1.36 13.51 2.04
CA SER A 17 -1.54 13.51 0.59
C SER A 17 -2.93 14.03 0.23
N ILE A 18 -3.04 14.83 -0.83
CA ILE A 18 -4.32 15.21 -1.43
C ILE A 18 -4.27 14.94 -2.93
N ASN A 19 -5.31 14.26 -3.44
CA ASN A 19 -5.39 13.89 -4.85
C ASN A 19 -6.70 14.39 -5.49
N TYR A 20 -6.58 15.02 -6.66
CA TYR A 20 -7.71 15.50 -7.45
C TYR A 20 -7.73 14.82 -8.83
N LEU A 21 -8.83 14.14 -9.14
CA LEU A 21 -9.06 13.55 -10.46
C LEU A 21 -9.73 14.59 -11.37
N HIS A 22 -8.96 15.23 -12.26
CA HIS A 22 -9.46 16.30 -13.12
C HIS A 22 -10.60 15.86 -14.06
N TRP A 23 -10.47 14.67 -14.65
CA TRP A 23 -11.43 14.04 -15.58
C TRP A 23 -10.96 12.61 -15.88
N GLY A 24 -11.82 11.79 -16.48
CA GLY A 24 -11.50 10.42 -16.91
C GLY A 24 -12.23 9.36 -16.10
N GLU A 25 -11.77 8.11 -16.25
CA GLU A 25 -12.34 6.96 -15.54
C GLU A 25 -11.88 6.91 -14.07
N PRO A 26 -12.65 6.25 -13.19
CA PRO A 26 -12.38 6.22 -11.75
C PRO A 26 -11.01 5.66 -11.37
N LYS A 27 -10.46 6.16 -10.27
CA LYS A 27 -9.24 5.64 -9.65
C LYS A 27 -9.59 4.84 -8.39
N THR A 28 -9.29 3.55 -8.39
CA THR A 28 -9.47 2.72 -7.19
C THR A 28 -8.34 2.93 -6.19
N TRP A 29 -8.70 3.20 -4.94
CA TRP A 29 -7.78 3.35 -3.82
C TRP A 29 -7.97 2.23 -2.78
N TYR A 30 -6.86 1.80 -2.19
CA TYR A 30 -6.83 0.98 -0.98
C TYR A 30 -6.05 1.74 0.09
N GLY A 31 -6.62 1.87 1.28
CA GLY A 31 -6.02 2.61 2.40
C GLY A 31 -5.90 1.74 3.64
N VAL A 32 -4.86 2.00 4.44
CA VAL A 32 -4.64 1.39 5.77
C VAL A 32 -4.42 2.54 6.76
N PRO A 33 -5.06 2.53 7.95
CA PRO A 33 -4.85 3.56 8.94
C PRO A 33 -3.40 3.56 9.44
N GLY A 34 -2.85 4.75 9.72
CA GLY A 34 -1.47 4.89 10.21
C GLY A 34 -1.20 4.12 11.51
N SER A 35 -2.21 3.95 12.37
CA SER A 35 -2.10 3.11 13.58
C SER A 35 -1.82 1.63 13.31
N SER A 36 -1.97 1.17 12.07
CA SER A 36 -1.71 -0.20 11.61
C SER A 36 -0.52 -0.30 10.65
N ALA A 37 0.28 0.76 10.50
CA ALA A 37 1.43 0.79 9.60
C ALA A 37 2.44 -0.33 9.91
N GLU A 38 2.91 -0.44 11.16
CA GLU A 38 3.85 -1.50 11.57
C GLU A 38 3.29 -2.90 11.31
N LYS A 39 1.99 -3.10 11.52
CA LYS A 39 1.32 -4.39 11.28
C LYS A 39 1.32 -4.75 9.79
N LEU A 40 1.08 -3.76 8.92
CA LEU A 40 1.19 -3.91 7.48
C LEU A 40 2.62 -4.26 7.07
N GLU A 41 3.63 -3.55 7.58
CA GLU A 41 5.02 -3.85 7.26
C GLU A 41 5.43 -5.26 7.68
N ASN A 42 5.05 -5.68 8.89
CA ASN A 42 5.35 -7.01 9.40
C ASN A 42 4.67 -8.10 8.57
N CYS A 43 3.42 -7.87 8.14
CA CYS A 43 2.71 -8.76 7.22
C CYS A 43 3.44 -8.85 5.86
N MET A 44 3.95 -7.73 5.33
CA MET A 44 4.71 -7.75 4.08
C MET A 44 6.02 -8.50 4.21
N LYS A 45 6.77 -8.25 5.30
CA LYS A 45 8.03 -8.93 5.62
C LYS A 45 7.83 -10.44 5.76
N SER A 46 6.75 -10.89 6.41
CA SER A 46 6.48 -12.33 6.59
C SER A 46 6.11 -13.04 5.29
N TYR A 47 5.45 -12.35 4.35
CA TYR A 47 5.01 -12.94 3.09
C TYR A 47 6.07 -12.91 1.99
N ALA A 48 7.02 -11.99 2.04
CA ALA A 48 8.10 -11.85 1.06
C ALA A 48 9.50 -11.76 1.71
N PRO A 49 9.88 -12.71 2.59
CA PRO A 49 11.10 -12.60 3.41
C PRO A 49 12.38 -12.49 2.56
N GLU A 50 12.47 -13.22 1.45
CA GLU A 50 13.62 -13.14 0.54
C GLU A 50 13.77 -11.77 -0.11
N LEU A 51 12.66 -11.11 -0.41
CA LEU A 51 12.65 -9.79 -1.05
C LEU A 51 13.12 -8.72 -0.06
N PHE A 52 12.64 -8.78 1.19
CA PHE A 52 13.09 -7.89 2.27
C PHE A 52 14.51 -8.18 2.75
N SER A 53 14.99 -9.44 2.65
CA SER A 53 16.38 -9.78 2.95
C SER A 53 17.37 -9.16 1.94
N LYS A 54 16.96 -9.03 0.67
CA LYS A 54 17.78 -8.39 -0.37
C LYS A 54 17.68 -6.87 -0.35
N THR A 55 16.55 -6.34 0.10
CA THR A 55 16.29 -4.89 0.15
C THR A 55 15.50 -4.56 1.41
N PRO A 56 16.18 -4.22 2.52
CA PRO A 56 15.50 -3.88 3.77
C PRO A 56 14.52 -2.71 3.64
N ASP A 57 14.83 -1.75 2.76
CA ASP A 57 14.03 -0.55 2.51
C ASP A 57 12.99 -0.70 1.38
N LEU A 58 12.63 -1.94 1.02
CA LEU A 58 11.73 -2.23 -0.10
C LEU A 58 10.37 -1.51 -0.03
N LEU A 59 9.85 -1.31 1.18
CA LEU A 59 8.60 -0.57 1.42
C LEU A 59 8.68 0.89 0.95
N HIS A 60 9.87 1.49 0.99
CA HIS A 60 10.12 2.87 0.57
C HIS A 60 10.40 2.96 -0.94
N HIS A 61 10.64 1.83 -1.61
CA HIS A 61 10.99 1.81 -3.03
C HIS A 61 9.78 1.76 -3.98
N LEU A 62 8.54 1.85 -3.50
CA LEU A 62 7.33 1.91 -4.34
C LEU A 62 7.16 0.74 -5.33
N VAL A 63 7.71 -0.44 -5.03
CA VAL A 63 7.77 -1.58 -5.99
C VAL A 63 6.87 -2.77 -5.65
N THR A 64 6.31 -2.84 -4.44
CA THR A 64 5.59 -4.04 -3.99
C THR A 64 4.09 -3.82 -3.89
N THR A 65 3.33 -4.57 -4.70
CA THR A 65 1.88 -4.72 -4.53
C THR A 65 1.58 -5.98 -3.73
N MET A 66 0.74 -5.86 -2.70
CA MET A 66 0.21 -6.98 -1.94
C MET A 66 -1.31 -6.99 -2.05
N ASN A 67 -1.90 -8.17 -2.28
CA ASN A 67 -3.35 -8.31 -2.37
C ASN A 67 -4.01 -7.93 -1.03
N PRO A 68 -4.96 -6.97 -1.01
CA PRO A 68 -5.68 -6.55 0.20
C PRO A 68 -6.31 -7.69 1.00
N SER A 69 -6.74 -8.76 0.34
CA SER A 69 -7.34 -9.93 0.99
C SER A 69 -6.34 -10.66 1.91
N ILE A 70 -5.05 -10.62 1.59
CA ILE A 70 -3.99 -11.18 2.43
C ILE A 70 -3.85 -10.34 3.70
N LEU A 71 -3.78 -9.01 3.54
CA LEU A 71 -3.69 -8.05 4.65
C LEU A 71 -4.88 -8.21 5.62
N LEU A 72 -6.10 -8.27 5.08
CA LEU A 72 -7.32 -8.48 5.87
C LEU A 72 -7.28 -9.80 6.66
N ARG A 73 -6.83 -10.91 6.05
CA ARG A 73 -6.69 -12.20 6.74
C ARG A 73 -5.66 -12.18 7.87
N GLN A 74 -4.62 -11.34 7.75
CA GLN A 74 -3.63 -11.10 8.81
C GLN A 74 -4.08 -10.04 9.83
N GLY A 75 -5.34 -9.58 9.72
CA GLY A 75 -5.95 -8.62 10.61
C GLY A 75 -5.45 -7.18 10.42
N VAL A 76 -4.85 -6.85 9.28
CA VAL A 76 -4.55 -5.46 8.90
C VAL A 76 -5.84 -4.85 8.33
N PRO A 77 -6.36 -3.77 8.93
CA PRO A 77 -7.56 -3.11 8.42
C PRO A 77 -7.27 -2.45 7.07
N VAL A 78 -8.08 -2.78 6.06
CA VAL A 78 -7.99 -2.15 4.72
C VAL A 78 -9.34 -1.56 4.34
N VAL A 79 -9.33 -0.31 3.89
CA VAL A 79 -10.50 0.38 3.32
C VAL A 79 -10.31 0.60 1.82
N LYS A 80 -11.41 0.79 1.09
CA LYS A 80 -11.41 0.97 -0.37
C LYS A 80 -12.34 2.09 -0.79
N THR A 81 -11.98 2.84 -1.83
CA THR A 81 -12.90 3.74 -2.54
C THR A 81 -12.61 3.75 -4.04
N ASN A 82 -13.59 4.16 -4.84
CA ASN A 82 -13.40 4.55 -6.23
C ASN A 82 -13.58 6.08 -6.29
N GLN A 83 -12.48 6.78 -6.54
CA GLN A 83 -12.45 8.23 -6.78
C GLN A 83 -12.97 8.54 -8.18
#